data_AF-R7US42-F1
#
_entry.id   AF-R7US42-F1
#
_cell.length_a   1.000
_cell.length_b   1.000
_cell.length_c   1.000
_cell.angle_alpha   90.00
_cell.angle_beta   90.00
_cell.angle_gamma   90.00
#
_symmetry.space_group_name_H-M   'P 1'
#
loop_
_entity.id
_entity.type
_entity.pdbx_description
1 polymer ?
#
loop_
_entity_poly.entity_id
_entity_poly.type
_entity_poly.pdbx_seq_one_letter_code
_entity_poly.pdbx_strand_id
1 'polypeptide(L)'
;MGIKLGVVMDPINSINYKKDSSLAMLLAASQKGWQLFYMEQADLYQKEGVAMGSVQPLKVQADPSDWFELEARQEMPLDELDVILMRKDPPFDMEFIYSTYLLEQAQAAGTLIVNNPRSIRDCNEKMFATLFPQCTPPVMVSRSPRLLKEFAAEHGDVVLKPLDGMGGSSIFRTRPDDPNLSVIIETLTEMGQR
;
A
#
# COMPACT_ATOMS: atom_id res chain seq x y z
N MET A 1 26.35 -1.08 -17.43
CA MET A 1 26.03 -0.79 -16.02
C MET A 1 24.64 -1.35 -15.77
N GLY A 2 24.52 -2.34 -14.87
CA GLY A 2 23.22 -2.92 -14.53
C GLY A 2 22.55 -2.09 -13.45
N ILE A 3 21.23 -1.91 -13.55
CA ILE A 3 20.42 -1.22 -12.54
C ILE A 3 20.26 -2.14 -11.33
N LYS A 4 20.36 -1.57 -10.12
CA LYS A 4 20.04 -2.20 -8.84
C LYS A 4 18.62 -1.80 -8.43
N LEU A 5 17.71 -2.78 -8.41
CA LEU A 5 16.32 -2.61 -8.03
C LEU A 5 16.06 -3.24 -6.67
N GLY A 6 15.64 -2.44 -5.71
CA GLY A 6 15.02 -2.91 -4.48
C GLY A 6 13.52 -3.13 -4.63
N VAL A 7 12.97 -4.08 -3.90
CA VAL A 7 11.53 -4.23 -3.70
C VAL A 7 11.24 -4.37 -2.21
N VAL A 8 10.30 -3.56 -1.72
CA VAL A 8 9.71 -3.71 -0.39
C VAL A 8 8.34 -4.34 -0.58
N MET A 9 8.13 -5.58 -0.15
CA MET A 9 6.87 -6.29 -0.35
C MET A 9 6.58 -7.26 0.80
N ASP A 10 5.37 -7.81 0.82
CA ASP A 10 5.00 -8.94 1.67
C ASP A 10 5.88 -10.17 1.41
N PRO A 11 5.89 -11.19 2.30
CA PRO A 11 6.73 -12.37 2.15
C PRO A 11 6.64 -13.00 0.76
N ILE A 12 7.75 -13.00 0.00
CA ILE A 12 7.77 -13.45 -1.41
C ILE A 12 7.39 -14.93 -1.57
N ASN A 13 7.55 -15.73 -0.51
CA ASN A 13 7.14 -17.13 -0.45
C ASN A 13 5.61 -17.33 -0.36
N SER A 14 4.86 -16.29 0.02
CA SER A 14 3.42 -16.35 0.28
C SER A 14 2.57 -15.85 -0.89
N ILE A 15 3.21 -15.32 -1.94
CA ILE A 15 2.52 -14.74 -3.09
C ILE A 15 1.81 -15.80 -3.94
N ASN A 16 0.83 -15.37 -4.72
CA ASN A 16 0.24 -16.21 -5.76
C ASN A 16 1.01 -16.07 -7.07
N TYR A 17 1.87 -17.04 -7.38
CA TYR A 17 2.70 -17.07 -8.60
C TYR A 17 1.97 -16.63 -9.89
N LYS A 18 0.71 -17.05 -10.09
CA LYS A 18 -0.06 -16.76 -11.32
C LYS A 18 -0.67 -15.36 -11.36
N LYS A 19 -0.76 -14.66 -10.23
CA LYS A 19 -1.50 -13.40 -10.10
C LYS A 19 -0.63 -12.24 -9.60
N ASP A 20 0.56 -12.53 -9.09
CA ASP A 20 1.37 -11.52 -8.44
C ASP A 20 2.05 -10.59 -9.46
N SER A 21 1.60 -9.34 -9.48
CA SER A 21 2.15 -8.31 -10.35
C SER A 21 3.58 -7.89 -9.95
N SER A 22 3.95 -8.05 -8.67
CA SER A 22 5.30 -7.71 -8.21
C SER A 22 6.31 -8.70 -8.78
N LEU A 23 6.03 -10.00 -8.75
CA LEU A 23 6.81 -11.05 -9.40
C LEU A 23 6.93 -10.80 -10.91
N ALA A 24 5.84 -10.42 -11.58
CA ALA A 24 5.88 -10.10 -13.01
C ALA A 24 6.85 -8.93 -13.32
N MET A 25 6.88 -7.89 -12.47
CA MET A 25 7.83 -6.79 -12.59
C MET A 25 9.28 -7.25 -12.34
N LEU A 26 9.51 -8.08 -11.31
CA LEU A 26 10.83 -8.61 -10.97
C LEU A 26 11.39 -9.52 -12.08
N LEU A 27 10.55 -10.38 -12.67
CA LEU A 27 10.92 -11.21 -13.82
C LEU A 27 11.32 -10.34 -15.02
N ALA A 28 10.56 -9.28 -15.30
CA ALA A 28 10.88 -8.35 -16.38
C ALA A 28 12.18 -7.56 -16.12
N ALA A 29 12.46 -7.19 -14.87
CA ALA A 29 13.72 -6.56 -14.48
C ALA A 29 14.91 -7.53 -14.60
N SER A 30 14.75 -8.78 -14.16
CA SER A 30 15.75 -9.83 -14.30
C SER A 30 16.09 -10.12 -15.76
N GLN A 31 15.10 -10.17 -16.67
CA GLN A 31 15.33 -10.31 -18.12
C GLN A 31 16.15 -9.17 -18.74
N LYS A 32 16.16 -7.98 -18.11
CA LYS A 32 16.99 -6.84 -18.51
C LYS A 32 18.41 -6.90 -17.91
N GLY A 33 18.72 -7.93 -17.11
CA GLY A 33 19.99 -8.06 -16.41
C GLY A 33 20.13 -7.13 -15.20
N TRP A 34 19.03 -6.70 -14.60
CA TRP A 34 19.05 -5.89 -13.38
C TRP A 34 19.34 -6.76 -12.16
N GLN A 35 20.03 -6.18 -11.17
CA GLN A 35 20.25 -6.83 -9.88
C GLN A 35 19.03 -6.54 -9.01
N LEU A 36 18.50 -7.57 -8.34
CA LEU A 36 17.30 -7.44 -7.52
C LEU A 36 17.68 -7.59 -6.05
N PHE A 37 17.06 -6.78 -5.20
CA PHE A 37 17.24 -6.78 -3.76
C PHE A 37 15.86 -6.84 -3.09
N TYR A 38 15.66 -7.88 -2.30
CA TYR A 38 14.43 -8.13 -1.57
C TYR A 38 14.51 -7.53 -0.17
N MET A 39 13.39 -6.92 0.26
CA MET A 39 13.17 -6.37 1.60
C MET A 39 11.71 -6.56 1.99
N GLU A 40 11.47 -6.77 3.29
CA GLU A 40 10.20 -6.53 3.95
C GLU A 40 10.22 -5.17 4.68
N GLN A 41 9.08 -4.71 5.21
CA GLN A 41 9.06 -3.44 5.97
C GLN A 41 10.00 -3.45 7.17
N ALA A 42 10.11 -4.60 7.86
CA ALA A 42 10.97 -4.78 9.02
C ALA A 42 12.48 -4.69 8.70
N ASP A 43 12.85 -4.84 7.42
CA ASP A 43 14.24 -4.72 6.98
C ASP A 43 14.66 -3.25 6.77
N LEU A 44 13.72 -2.32 6.76
CA LEU A 44 13.97 -0.89 6.61
C LEU A 44 14.28 -0.26 7.97
N TYR A 45 15.38 0.50 8.05
CA TYR A 45 15.73 1.22 9.26
C TYR A 45 16.50 2.51 8.95
N GLN A 46 16.72 3.33 9.98
CA GLN A 46 17.58 4.50 9.91
C GLN A 46 18.79 4.29 10.81
N LYS A 47 19.98 4.64 10.31
CA LYS A 47 21.19 4.72 11.11
C LYS A 47 21.84 6.08 10.89
N GLU A 48 21.91 6.89 11.95
CA GLU A 48 22.57 8.21 11.94
C GLU A 48 22.07 9.15 10.81
N GLY A 49 20.76 9.12 10.54
CA GLY A 49 20.14 9.95 9.50
C GLY A 49 20.19 9.38 8.08
N VAL A 50 20.81 8.21 7.88
CA VAL A 50 20.85 7.50 6.59
C VAL A 50 19.80 6.39 6.59
N ALA A 51 19.02 6.31 5.52
CA ALA A 51 18.09 5.21 5.31
C ALA A 51 18.84 3.95 4.85
N MET A 52 18.64 2.87 5.59
CA MET A 52 19.35 1.60 5.42
C MET A 52 18.35 0.47 5.17
N GLY A 53 18.83 -0.60 4.54
CA GLY A 53 18.08 -1.83 4.34
C GLY A 53 18.91 -3.06 4.70
N SER A 54 18.28 -3.99 5.43
CA SER A 54 18.77 -5.36 5.62
C SER A 54 18.33 -6.22 4.43
N VAL A 55 19.02 -6.07 3.31
CA VAL A 55 18.56 -6.59 2.02
C VAL A 55 19.02 -8.01 1.77
N GLN A 56 18.28 -8.75 0.95
CA GLN A 56 18.73 -10.02 0.39
C GLN A 56 18.83 -9.93 -1.13
N PRO A 57 19.99 -10.22 -1.74
CA PRO A 57 20.05 -10.39 -3.19
C PRO A 57 19.04 -11.45 -3.63
N LEU A 58 18.27 -11.11 -4.65
CA LEU A 58 17.13 -11.89 -5.11
C LEU A 58 17.36 -12.36 -6.55
N LYS A 59 17.17 -13.65 -6.78
CA LYS A 59 16.94 -14.20 -8.12
C LYS A 59 15.48 -14.62 -8.24
N VAL A 60 14.91 -14.40 -9.41
CA VAL A 60 13.54 -14.84 -9.74
C VAL A 60 13.55 -15.62 -11.03
N GLN A 61 12.66 -16.59 -11.12
CA GLN A 61 12.49 -17.41 -12.32
C GLN A 61 11.02 -17.76 -12.55
N ALA A 62 10.67 -18.00 -13.80
CA ALA A 62 9.30 -18.32 -14.21
C ALA A 62 8.99 -19.81 -13.96
N ASP A 63 9.12 -20.24 -12.71
CA ASP A 63 8.84 -21.61 -12.26
C ASP A 63 7.82 -21.60 -11.10
N PRO A 64 6.64 -22.24 -11.24
CA PRO A 64 5.62 -22.28 -10.20
C PRO A 64 5.99 -23.14 -8.98
N SER A 65 7.11 -23.87 -9.01
CA SER A 65 7.61 -24.66 -7.88
C SER A 65 8.79 -24.01 -7.15
N ASP A 66 9.45 -23.05 -7.79
CA ASP A 66 10.69 -22.44 -7.32
C ASP A 66 10.86 -21.05 -7.95
N TRP A 67 9.98 -20.09 -7.64
CA TRP A 67 9.96 -18.79 -8.35
C TRP A 67 11.00 -17.78 -7.85
N PHE A 68 11.70 -18.08 -6.76
CA PHE A 68 12.64 -17.15 -6.14
C PHE A 68 13.76 -17.86 -5.38
N GLU A 69 14.94 -17.25 -5.35
CA GLU A 69 16.07 -17.63 -4.50
C GLU A 69 16.56 -16.36 -3.78
N LEU A 70 16.66 -16.44 -2.45
CA LEU A 70 17.24 -15.37 -1.62
C LEU A 70 18.64 -15.76 -1.19
N GLU A 71 19.60 -14.87 -1.42
CA GLU A 71 20.97 -15.04 -0.95
C GLU A 71 21.14 -14.50 0.47
N ALA A 72 22.39 -14.55 0.97
CA ALA A 72 22.74 -14.07 2.30
C ALA A 72 22.38 -12.59 2.46
N ARG A 73 21.78 -12.28 3.61
CA ARG A 73 21.41 -10.93 3.99
C ARG A 73 22.64 -10.06 4.16
N GLN A 74 22.53 -8.81 3.72
CA GLN A 74 23.56 -7.80 3.83
C GLN A 74 22.93 -6.45 4.18
N GLU A 75 23.64 -5.64 4.96
CA GLU A 75 23.23 -4.27 5.26
C GLU A 75 23.78 -3.33 4.20
N MET A 76 22.94 -2.46 3.65
CA MET A 76 23.39 -1.41 2.75
C MET A 76 22.58 -0.12 2.89
N PRO A 77 23.19 1.05 2.63
CA PRO A 77 22.45 2.27 2.39
C PRO A 77 21.45 2.09 1.24
N LEU A 78 20.23 2.59 1.40
CA LEU A 78 19.22 2.49 0.36
C LEU A 78 19.55 3.36 -0.87
N ASP A 79 20.39 4.39 -0.71
CA ASP A 79 20.87 5.26 -1.78
C ASP A 79 21.89 4.60 -2.72
N GLU A 80 22.38 3.40 -2.38
CA GLU A 80 23.13 2.55 -3.30
C GLU A 80 22.23 1.79 -4.29
N LEU A 81 20.91 1.80 -4.10
CA LEU A 81 19.94 1.27 -5.05
C LEU A 81 19.51 2.39 -6.01
N ASP A 82 19.41 2.07 -7.30
CA ASP A 82 18.95 3.02 -8.31
C ASP A 82 17.44 3.27 -8.20
N VAL A 83 16.68 2.21 -7.87
CA VAL A 83 15.22 2.25 -7.77
C VAL A 83 14.72 1.30 -6.66
N ILE A 84 13.69 1.71 -5.93
CA ILE A 84 12.95 0.86 -4.99
C ILE A 84 11.47 0.85 -5.36
N LEU A 85 10.91 -0.34 -5.54
CA LEU A 85 9.48 -0.55 -5.68
C LEU A 85 8.85 -0.77 -4.30
N MET A 86 8.03 0.17 -3.83
CA MET A 86 7.19 0.00 -2.64
C MET A 86 5.92 -0.76 -3.03
N ARG A 87 5.94 -2.07 -2.81
CA ARG A 87 4.92 -3.06 -3.23
C ARG A 87 4.27 -3.79 -2.06
N LYS A 88 4.45 -3.29 -0.83
CA LYS A 88 3.72 -3.75 0.34
C LYS A 88 2.22 -3.55 0.15
N ASP A 89 1.42 -4.58 0.38
CA ASP A 89 -0.03 -4.49 0.35
C ASP A 89 -0.56 -3.68 1.56
N PRO A 90 -1.73 -3.03 1.45
CA PRO A 90 -2.39 -2.41 2.60
C PRO A 90 -2.66 -3.42 3.75
N PRO A 91 -3.01 -2.96 4.96
CA PRO A 91 -3.60 -1.66 5.28
C PRO A 91 -2.63 -0.48 5.21
N PHE A 92 -3.18 0.71 4.95
CA PHE A 92 -2.43 1.96 5.09
C PHE A 92 -2.50 2.42 6.55
N ASP A 93 -1.56 1.92 7.36
CA ASP A 93 -1.45 2.19 8.78
C ASP A 93 -0.21 3.04 9.12
N MET A 94 0.09 3.19 10.42
CA MET A 94 1.25 3.95 10.85
C MET A 94 2.58 3.28 10.47
N GLU A 95 2.65 1.96 10.40
CA GLU A 95 3.85 1.26 9.96
C GLU A 95 4.13 1.57 8.48
N PHE A 96 3.09 1.51 7.64
CA PHE A 96 3.18 1.94 6.24
C PHE A 96 3.68 3.38 6.13
N ILE A 97 3.12 4.30 6.93
CA ILE A 97 3.54 5.71 6.96
C ILE A 97 5.02 5.83 7.36
N TYR A 98 5.47 5.11 8.39
CA TYR A 98 6.87 5.16 8.82
C TYR A 98 7.83 4.63 7.76
N SER A 99 7.47 3.55 7.05
CA SER A 99 8.24 3.08 5.90
C SER A 99 8.36 4.18 4.83
N THR A 100 7.31 4.96 4.57
CA THR A 100 7.41 6.07 3.59
C THR A 100 8.41 7.15 4.00
N TYR A 101 8.61 7.42 5.29
CA TYR A 101 9.63 8.39 5.72
C TYR A 101 11.06 7.88 5.51
N LEU A 102 11.30 6.58 5.72
CA LEU A 102 12.59 5.96 5.42
C LEU A 102 12.88 5.98 3.92
N LEU A 103 11.88 5.63 3.10
CA LEU A 103 12.00 5.67 1.65
C LEU A 103 12.16 7.11 1.12
N GLU A 104 11.53 8.11 1.74
CA GLU A 104 11.71 9.52 1.37
C GLU A 104 13.14 10.02 1.64
N GLN A 105 13.82 9.50 2.66
CA GLN A 105 15.23 9.80 2.90
C GLN A 105 16.13 9.20 1.82
N ALA A 106 15.89 7.93 1.44
CA ALA A 106 16.57 7.32 0.30
C ALA A 106 16.31 8.11 -1.01
N GLN A 107 15.06 8.57 -1.20
CA GLN A 107 14.69 9.41 -2.33
C GLN A 107 15.48 10.72 -2.36
N ALA A 108 15.62 11.39 -1.22
CA ALA A 108 16.38 12.64 -1.10
C ALA A 108 17.88 12.43 -1.38
N ALA A 109 18.41 11.22 -1.15
CA ALA A 109 19.79 10.86 -1.40
C ALA A 109 20.07 10.40 -2.85
N GLY A 110 19.03 10.13 -3.65
CA GLY A 110 19.16 9.89 -5.10
C GLY A 110 18.40 8.68 -5.65
N THR A 111 17.84 7.82 -4.80
CA THR A 111 17.09 6.64 -5.24
C THR A 111 15.73 7.01 -5.81
N LEU A 112 15.36 6.43 -6.95
CA LEU A 112 13.98 6.53 -7.42
C LEU A 112 13.07 5.63 -6.57
N ILE A 113 12.10 6.20 -5.86
CA ILE A 113 11.07 5.39 -5.18
C ILE A 113 9.79 5.37 -6.00
N VAL A 114 9.29 4.16 -6.25
CA VAL A 114 8.05 3.93 -6.98
C VAL A 114 7.02 3.28 -6.04
N ASN A 115 5.95 3.97 -5.65
CA ASN A 115 5.60 5.37 -5.96
C ASN A 115 6.28 6.37 -5.01
N ASN A 116 6.20 7.67 -5.34
CA ASN A 116 6.75 8.73 -4.50
C ASN A 116 6.19 8.64 -3.06
N PRO A 117 7.04 8.56 -2.02
CA PRO A 117 6.59 8.32 -0.64
C PRO A 117 5.66 9.42 -0.10
N ARG A 118 5.91 10.68 -0.45
CA ARG A 118 5.02 11.79 -0.09
C ARG A 118 3.67 11.61 -0.76
N SER A 119 3.64 11.32 -2.06
CA SER A 119 2.38 11.10 -2.79
C SER A 119 1.58 9.93 -2.23
N ILE A 120 2.24 8.87 -1.72
CA ILE A 120 1.53 7.77 -1.05
C ILE A 120 0.79 8.27 0.21
N ARG A 121 1.40 9.16 1.00
CA ARG A 121 0.74 9.75 2.17
C ARG A 121 -0.35 10.76 1.81
N ASP A 122 -0.16 11.52 0.74
CA ASP A 122 -1.09 12.56 0.30
C ASP A 122 -2.34 11.96 -0.39
N CYS A 123 -2.17 10.84 -1.10
CA CYS A 123 -3.20 10.26 -1.97
C CYS A 123 -3.82 8.98 -1.39
N ASN A 124 -4.49 9.07 -0.23
CA ASN A 124 -5.26 7.94 0.30
C ASN A 124 -6.29 7.44 -0.75
N GLU A 125 -6.38 6.12 -0.93
CA GLU A 125 -7.14 5.49 -2.01
C GLU A 125 -8.61 5.91 -2.10
N LYS A 126 -9.24 6.23 -0.95
CA LYS A 126 -10.66 6.66 -0.91
C LYS A 126 -10.80 8.18 -0.88
N MET A 127 -9.99 8.87 -0.07
CA MET A 127 -10.08 10.32 0.07
C MET A 127 -9.64 11.05 -1.20
N PHE A 128 -8.62 10.54 -1.90
CA PHE A 128 -8.08 11.20 -3.09
C PHE A 128 -9.12 11.34 -4.21
N ALA A 129 -10.02 10.37 -4.35
CA ALA A 129 -11.13 10.44 -5.31
C ALA A 129 -12.07 11.64 -5.05
N THR A 130 -12.20 12.10 -3.79
CA THR A 130 -13.10 13.22 -3.43
C THR A 130 -12.60 14.57 -3.96
N LEU A 131 -11.34 14.66 -4.39
CA LEU A 131 -10.80 15.83 -5.08
C LEU A 131 -11.28 15.94 -6.54
N PHE A 132 -11.94 14.91 -7.07
CA PHE A 132 -12.47 14.85 -8.43
C PHE A 132 -13.97 14.52 -8.42
N PRO A 133 -14.82 15.36 -7.80
CA PRO A 133 -16.24 15.05 -7.58
C PRO A 133 -17.02 14.83 -8.88
N GLN A 134 -16.57 15.40 -10.00
CA GLN A 134 -17.14 15.19 -11.33
C GLN A 134 -16.95 13.77 -11.89
N CYS A 135 -16.02 13.00 -11.30
CA CYS A 135 -15.69 11.64 -11.70
C CYS A 135 -16.22 10.59 -10.71
N THR A 136 -16.93 11.01 -9.65
CA THR A 136 -17.44 10.13 -8.59
C THR A 136 -18.95 10.24 -8.47
N PRO A 137 -19.64 9.23 -7.91
CA PRO A 137 -21.01 9.44 -7.42
C PRO A 137 -21.02 10.52 -6.31
N PRO A 138 -22.20 11.02 -5.91
CA PRO A 138 -22.33 11.79 -4.67
C PRO A 138 -21.64 11.05 -3.52
N VAL A 139 -20.77 11.75 -2.80
CA VAL A 139 -19.92 11.17 -1.75
C VAL A 139 -19.85 12.13 -0.58
N MET A 140 -19.96 11.58 0.63
CA MET A 140 -19.74 12.28 1.89
C MET A 140 -18.76 11.46 2.74
N VAL A 141 -17.86 12.16 3.43
CA VAL A 141 -16.99 11.58 4.44
C VAL A 141 -17.30 12.25 5.77
N SER A 142 -17.70 11.48 6.76
CA SER A 142 -18.02 12.00 8.09
C SER A 142 -17.95 10.90 9.13
N ARG A 143 -17.57 11.28 10.36
CA ARG A 143 -17.77 10.46 11.56
C ARG A 143 -19.10 10.75 12.27
N SER A 144 -19.87 11.76 11.81
CA SER A 144 -21.11 12.19 12.47
C SER A 144 -22.28 11.30 12.05
N PRO A 145 -22.91 10.56 12.98
CA PRO A 145 -24.05 9.72 12.64
C PRO A 145 -25.23 10.52 12.08
N ARG A 146 -25.40 11.78 12.52
CA ARG A 146 -26.43 12.68 12.02
C ARG A 146 -26.24 12.94 10.51
N LEU A 147 -25.05 13.39 10.12
CA LEU A 147 -24.74 13.70 8.71
C LEU A 147 -24.84 12.46 7.81
N LEU A 148 -24.37 11.31 8.31
CA LEU A 148 -24.45 10.04 7.57
C LEU A 148 -25.90 9.56 7.36
N LYS A 149 -26.76 9.72 8.37
CA LYS A 149 -28.20 9.41 8.25
C LYS A 149 -28.92 10.38 7.32
N GLU A 150 -28.59 11.67 7.36
CA GLU A 150 -29.11 12.68 6.44
C GLU A 150 -28.75 12.33 4.98
N PHE A 151 -27.48 11.98 4.72
CA PHE A 151 -27.03 11.54 3.40
C PHE A 151 -27.73 10.26 2.92
N ALA A 152 -27.91 9.28 3.81
CA ALA A 152 -28.64 8.05 3.48
C ALA A 152 -30.12 8.33 3.16
N ALA A 153 -30.77 9.24 3.90
CA ALA A 153 -32.15 9.63 3.65
C ALA A 153 -32.31 10.40 2.32
N GLU A 154 -31.34 11.25 1.97
CA GLU A 154 -31.34 12.00 0.71
C GLU A 154 -31.22 11.10 -0.52
N HIS A 155 -30.34 10.09 -0.48
CA HIS A 155 -30.01 9.27 -1.66
C HIS A 155 -30.69 7.90 -1.69
N GLY A 156 -31.26 7.43 -0.58
CA GLY A 156 -32.04 6.20 -0.47
C GLY A 156 -31.23 4.90 -0.53
N ASP A 157 -30.47 4.67 -1.60
CA ASP A 157 -29.63 3.47 -1.78
C ASP A 157 -28.15 3.86 -1.77
N VAL A 158 -27.49 3.63 -0.63
CA VAL A 158 -26.13 4.12 -0.38
C VAL A 158 -25.19 2.99 0.03
N VAL A 159 -23.90 3.21 -0.20
CA VAL A 159 -22.81 2.33 0.26
C VAL A 159 -22.03 3.04 1.37
N LEU A 160 -21.95 2.40 2.53
CA LEU A 160 -21.17 2.82 3.69
C LEU A 160 -19.92 1.93 3.80
N LYS A 161 -18.75 2.54 3.96
CA LYS A 161 -17.46 1.83 4.00
C LYS A 161 -16.42 2.63 4.79
N PRO A 162 -15.43 1.98 5.44
CA PRO A 162 -14.37 2.67 6.17
C PRO A 162 -13.30 3.22 5.21
N LEU A 163 -12.49 4.18 5.68
CA LEU A 163 -11.45 4.82 4.87
C LEU A 163 -10.18 3.98 4.69
N ASP A 164 -9.88 3.10 5.64
CA ASP A 164 -8.61 2.35 5.77
C ASP A 164 -8.69 0.88 5.27
N GLY A 165 -9.88 0.31 5.14
CA GLY A 165 -10.05 -1.08 4.68
C GLY A 165 -9.72 -1.31 3.20
N MET A 166 -9.31 -2.53 2.85
CA MET A 166 -9.09 -2.99 1.47
C MET A 166 -9.92 -4.25 1.15
N GLY A 167 -9.93 -4.68 -0.11
CA GLY A 167 -10.44 -6.01 -0.50
C GLY A 167 -11.93 -6.27 -0.26
N GLY A 168 -12.75 -5.21 -0.13
CA GLY A 168 -14.18 -5.35 0.14
C GLY A 168 -14.56 -5.49 1.61
N SER A 169 -13.59 -5.38 2.53
CA SER A 169 -13.85 -5.45 3.97
C SER A 169 -14.74 -4.29 4.44
N SER A 170 -15.72 -4.62 5.28
CA SER A 170 -16.65 -3.66 5.91
C SER A 170 -17.38 -2.74 4.92
N ILE A 171 -17.78 -3.27 3.77
CA ILE A 171 -18.64 -2.56 2.81
C ILE A 171 -20.10 -2.96 3.04
N PHE A 172 -20.93 -1.98 3.36
CA PHE A 172 -22.36 -2.17 3.61
C PHE A 172 -23.17 -1.40 2.58
N ARG A 173 -24.23 -2.01 2.05
CA ARG A 173 -25.24 -1.32 1.25
C ARG A 173 -26.49 -1.18 2.11
N THR A 174 -27.01 0.04 2.24
CA THR A 174 -28.24 0.32 2.98
C THR A 174 -29.28 0.94 2.05
N ARG A 175 -30.53 0.51 2.21
CA ARG A 175 -31.70 1.01 1.47
C ARG A 175 -32.62 1.80 2.40
N PRO A 176 -33.68 2.46 1.90
CA PRO A 176 -34.67 3.07 2.78
C PRO A 176 -35.23 2.02 3.74
N ASP A 177 -35.48 2.44 4.99
CA ASP A 177 -36.00 1.62 6.09
C ASP A 177 -35.11 0.43 6.53
N ASP A 178 -33.81 0.42 6.19
CA ASP A 178 -32.88 -0.59 6.71
C ASP A 178 -32.78 -0.49 8.24
N PRO A 179 -33.24 -1.51 9.00
CA PRO A 179 -33.22 -1.46 10.46
C PRO A 179 -31.80 -1.40 11.03
N ASN A 180 -30.79 -1.76 10.24
CA ASN A 180 -29.40 -1.83 10.67
C ASN A 180 -28.61 -0.55 10.41
N LEU A 181 -29.19 0.48 9.78
CA LEU A 181 -28.45 1.69 9.41
C LEU A 181 -27.68 2.31 10.59
N SER A 182 -28.31 2.39 11.77
CA SER A 182 -27.65 2.95 12.96
C SER A 182 -26.46 2.09 13.42
N VAL A 183 -26.63 0.77 13.48
CA VAL A 183 -25.58 -0.17 13.92
C VAL A 183 -24.43 -0.21 12.93
N ILE A 184 -24.71 -0.14 11.62
CA ILE A 184 -23.69 -0.07 10.57
C ILE A 184 -22.84 1.19 10.76
N ILE A 185 -23.48 2.35 10.95
CA ILE A 185 -22.77 3.62 11.19
C ILE A 185 -21.94 3.54 12.48
N GLU A 186 -22.50 3.04 13.57
CA GLU A 186 -21.80 2.86 14.85
C GLU A 186 -20.59 1.94 14.72
N THR A 187 -20.73 0.84 13.97
CA THR A 187 -19.64 -0.11 13.72
C THR A 187 -18.52 0.52 12.91
N LEU A 188 -18.87 1.23 11.83
CA LEU A 188 -17.88 1.83 10.92
C LEU A 188 -17.15 3.03 11.52
N THR A 189 -17.81 3.78 12.40
CA THR A 189 -17.26 4.99 13.04
C THR A 189 -16.68 4.72 14.42
N GLU A 190 -16.66 3.46 14.87
CA GLU A 190 -16.28 3.09 16.24
C GLU A 190 -17.01 3.96 17.29
N MET A 191 -18.34 4.02 17.17
CA MET A 191 -19.20 4.88 17.99
C MET A 191 -18.89 6.39 17.87
N GLY A 192 -18.46 6.84 16.68
CA GLY A 192 -18.10 8.23 16.38
C GLY A 192 -16.68 8.63 16.80
N GLN A 193 -15.84 7.69 17.22
CA GLN A 193 -14.44 7.93 17.56
C GLN A 193 -13.54 7.96 16.32
N ARG A 194 -14.00 7.41 15.20
CA ARG A 194 -13.27 7.25 13.95
C ARG A 194 -14.02 7.81 12.75
#